data_AF-A0A0K0E9E3-F1
#
_entry.id   AF-A0A0K0E9E3-F1
#
_cell.length_a   1.000
_cell.length_b   1.000
_cell.length_c   1.000
_cell.angle_alpha   90.00
_cell.angle_beta   90.00
_cell.angle_gamma   90.00
#
_symmetry.space_group_name_H-M   'P 1'
#
loop_
_entity.id
_entity.type
_entity.pdbx_description
1 polymer ?
#
loop_
_entity_poly.entity_id
_entity_poly.type
_entity_poly.pdbx_seq_one_letter_code
_entity_poly.pdbx_strand_id
1 'polypeptide(L)'
;MTRNSEQSVIYPLSTFTTLTTLVIVTNKDWKVILNQQHQLFSLISLFVFLTIYGIIITLEQIRFMKGINYIAAFLLAISLGFLIAVESSWYTLATNLNSIFISCIVAITISSMAFSVKRDLTIHMDKLIISTFIFMIAACLIFILSKIIDTSTIRHFYCLGGFLLSCAYIAVDTQSISTKDRYNQLATNEYVLGGVQIFVDFSYLFYYCMGVIGTVLYLMTLSQEFFSPDRNEKSIVYSFQNRTQFFKKTIYHTLLFLTLTIITTLLIIANNKWKIILNQQHQFFSLISLFIFLTIYGVIITLEQIRFMKGINYVAAFLLAISLGFLIAVETSWYSFETNVNSIFIACIVAVTISGIALNVKYDVTTYKSKLILLTFTFMIMSCLLFLLSHFFDTFVLRKLYSIGGFFLSCGYIAIDTQSISIISRYDQLTTNEHVLGGVQIFVDYSYLFYYCMGSIGTGSFISTK
;
A
#
# COMPACT_ATOMS: atom_id res chain seq x y z
N MET A 1 -13.70 -38.93 -25.09
CA MET A 1 -14.41 -37.64 -25.29
C MET A 1 -15.04 -37.14 -23.98
N THR A 2 -14.30 -37.07 -22.86
CA THR A 2 -14.87 -36.80 -21.52
C THR A 2 -13.89 -36.06 -20.59
N ARG A 3 -13.10 -35.11 -21.11
CA ARG A 3 -12.02 -34.45 -20.34
C ARG A 3 -12.20 -32.94 -20.08
N ASN A 4 -13.32 -32.35 -20.49
CA ASN A 4 -13.50 -30.88 -20.48
C ASN A 4 -14.51 -30.34 -19.44
N SER A 5 -15.12 -31.18 -18.59
CA SER A 5 -16.15 -30.71 -17.64
C SER A 5 -15.65 -30.40 -16.23
N GLU A 6 -14.44 -30.85 -15.84
CA GLU A 6 -13.99 -30.80 -14.44
C GLU A 6 -13.26 -29.50 -14.04
N GLN A 7 -12.96 -28.59 -14.97
CA GLN A 7 -12.36 -27.27 -14.68
C GLN A 7 -13.40 -26.15 -14.39
N SER A 8 -14.67 -26.50 -14.25
CA SER A 8 -15.79 -25.55 -14.36
C SER A 8 -16.26 -24.90 -13.05
N VAL A 9 -15.66 -25.21 -11.89
CA VAL A 9 -16.28 -24.86 -10.59
C VAL A 9 -15.74 -23.56 -9.99
N ILE A 10 -14.48 -23.20 -10.26
CA ILE A 10 -13.85 -22.00 -9.68
C ILE A 10 -14.39 -20.69 -10.29
N TYR A 11 -14.65 -20.69 -11.59
CA TYR A 11 -15.18 -19.54 -12.32
C TYR A 11 -16.60 -19.12 -11.91
N PRO A 12 -17.60 -20.02 -11.76
CA PRO A 12 -18.95 -19.63 -11.35
C PRO A 12 -19.01 -19.12 -9.91
N LEU A 13 -18.18 -19.63 -9.00
CA LEU A 13 -18.22 -19.23 -7.58
C LEU A 13 -17.74 -17.78 -7.40
N SER A 14 -16.60 -17.43 -8.00
CA SER A 14 -16.05 -16.05 -7.94
C SER A 14 -16.85 -15.04 -8.76
N THR A 15 -17.41 -15.45 -9.90
CA THR A 15 -18.32 -14.60 -10.67
C THR A 15 -19.63 -14.34 -9.93
N PHE A 16 -20.14 -15.31 -9.17
CA PHE A 16 -21.33 -15.09 -8.34
C PHE A 16 -21.08 -14.02 -7.28
N THR A 17 -19.97 -14.09 -6.52
CA THR A 17 -19.69 -13.10 -5.47
C THR A 17 -19.41 -11.70 -6.01
N THR A 18 -18.71 -11.61 -7.14
CA THR A 18 -18.48 -10.33 -7.83
C THR A 18 -19.78 -9.75 -8.40
N LEU A 19 -20.68 -10.59 -8.91
CA LEU A 19 -21.98 -10.13 -9.41
C LEU A 19 -22.90 -9.68 -8.26
N THR A 20 -23.00 -10.46 -7.16
CA THR A 20 -23.83 -10.08 -6.01
C THR A 20 -23.35 -8.78 -5.36
N THR A 21 -22.03 -8.61 -5.20
CA THR A 21 -21.45 -7.36 -4.72
C THR A 21 -21.75 -6.19 -5.67
N LEU A 22 -21.58 -6.36 -6.98
CA LEU A 22 -21.91 -5.32 -7.96
C LEU A 22 -23.40 -4.94 -7.94
N VAL A 23 -24.31 -5.92 -7.87
CA VAL A 23 -25.76 -5.68 -7.80
C VAL A 23 -26.13 -4.91 -6.53
N ILE A 24 -25.58 -5.29 -5.38
CA ILE A 24 -25.86 -4.62 -4.10
C ILE A 24 -25.28 -3.20 -4.06
N VAL A 25 -24.08 -3.01 -4.59
CA VAL A 25 -23.38 -1.71 -4.53
C VAL A 25 -23.99 -0.71 -5.54
N THR A 26 -24.54 -1.20 -6.65
CA THR A 26 -25.20 -0.34 -7.66
C THR A 26 -26.62 0.04 -7.27
N ASN A 27 -27.33 -0.81 -6.52
CA ASN A 27 -28.70 -0.52 -6.09
C ASN A 27 -28.73 0.18 -4.70
N LYS A 28 -29.18 1.44 -4.70
CA LYS A 28 -29.25 2.27 -3.49
C LYS A 28 -30.15 1.68 -2.40
N ASP A 29 -31.26 1.03 -2.76
CA ASP A 29 -32.25 0.53 -1.80
C ASP A 29 -31.67 -0.64 -1.00
N TRP A 30 -31.03 -1.59 -1.69
CA TRP A 30 -30.31 -2.69 -1.05
C TRP A 30 -29.19 -2.20 -0.14
N LYS A 31 -28.43 -1.19 -0.59
CA LYS A 31 -27.37 -0.59 0.21
C LYS A 31 -27.89 -0.01 1.53
N VAL A 32 -29.04 0.68 1.51
CA VAL A 32 -29.66 1.24 2.73
C VAL A 32 -30.12 0.13 3.67
N ILE A 33 -30.83 -0.88 3.14
CA ILE A 33 -31.35 -2.00 3.95
C ILE A 33 -30.22 -2.76 4.64
N LEU A 34 -29.17 -3.10 3.89
CA LEU A 34 -28.03 -3.85 4.43
C LEU A 34 -27.24 -3.04 5.45
N ASN A 35 -27.09 -1.72 5.25
CA ASN A 35 -26.41 -0.85 6.22
C ASN A 35 -27.18 -0.72 7.54
N GLN A 36 -28.52 -0.69 7.50
CA GLN A 36 -29.34 -0.58 8.71
C GLN A 36 -29.25 -1.81 9.62
N GLN A 37 -29.12 -3.01 9.03
CA GLN A 37 -29.09 -4.29 9.74
C GLN A 37 -27.76 -5.02 9.57
N HIS A 38 -26.67 -4.28 9.32
CA HIS A 38 -25.37 -4.81 8.94
C HIS A 38 -24.87 -5.89 9.91
N GLN A 39 -24.89 -5.61 11.21
CA GLN A 39 -24.42 -6.56 12.23
C GLN A 39 -25.17 -7.89 12.20
N LEU A 40 -26.50 -7.83 12.03
CA LEU A 40 -27.35 -9.02 12.00
C LEU A 40 -27.05 -9.86 10.75
N PHE A 41 -27.04 -9.22 9.58
CA PHE A 41 -26.81 -9.92 8.32
C PHE A 41 -25.39 -10.48 8.22
N SER A 42 -24.37 -9.73 8.62
CA SER A 42 -22.98 -10.22 8.65
C SER A 42 -22.83 -11.40 9.61
N LEU A 43 -23.43 -11.36 10.81
CA LEU A 43 -23.30 -12.44 11.78
C LEU A 43 -24.02 -13.73 11.33
N ILE A 44 -25.23 -13.62 10.78
CA ILE A 44 -25.96 -14.76 10.21
C ILE A 44 -25.15 -15.38 9.05
N SER A 45 -24.66 -14.54 8.14
CA SER A 45 -23.90 -15.01 6.98
C SER A 45 -22.58 -15.66 7.38
N LEU A 46 -21.87 -15.08 8.36
CA LEU A 46 -20.64 -15.64 8.92
C LEU A 46 -20.89 -17.00 9.60
N PHE A 47 -21.97 -17.12 10.37
CA PHE A 47 -22.34 -18.37 11.04
C PHE A 47 -22.64 -19.48 10.02
N VAL A 48 -23.44 -19.17 9.00
CA VAL A 48 -23.77 -20.11 7.92
C VAL A 48 -22.50 -20.51 7.15
N PHE A 49 -21.66 -19.53 6.79
CA PHE A 49 -20.39 -19.77 6.11
C PHE A 49 -19.47 -20.70 6.93
N LEU A 50 -19.20 -20.38 8.20
CA LEU A 50 -18.34 -21.18 9.06
C LEU A 50 -18.88 -22.59 9.27
N THR A 51 -20.21 -22.73 9.39
CA THR A 51 -20.86 -24.04 9.53
C THR A 51 -20.65 -24.89 8.29
N ILE A 52 -20.91 -24.35 7.09
CA ILE A 52 -20.73 -25.09 5.83
C ILE A 52 -19.25 -25.38 5.59
N TYR A 53 -18.37 -24.42 5.81
CA TYR A 53 -16.93 -24.59 5.62
C TYR A 53 -16.37 -25.66 6.58
N GLY A 54 -16.75 -25.60 7.85
CA GLY A 54 -16.40 -26.61 8.85
C GLY A 54 -16.91 -28.00 8.46
N ILE A 55 -18.15 -28.10 7.96
CA ILE A 55 -18.73 -29.35 7.44
C ILE A 55 -17.90 -29.91 6.27
N ILE A 56 -17.54 -29.08 5.29
CA ILE A 56 -16.75 -29.51 4.11
C ILE A 56 -15.36 -30.03 4.54
N ILE A 57 -14.72 -29.37 5.51
CA ILE A 57 -13.38 -29.75 5.98
C ILE A 57 -13.43 -31.03 6.83
N THR A 58 -14.40 -31.15 7.73
CA THR A 58 -14.46 -32.22 8.74
C THR A 58 -15.13 -33.50 8.26
N LEU A 59 -16.15 -33.41 7.41
CA LEU A 59 -16.93 -34.57 6.99
C LEU A 59 -16.44 -35.11 5.64
N GLU A 60 -15.70 -36.21 5.70
CA GLU A 60 -15.17 -36.90 4.51
C GLU A 60 -16.25 -37.27 3.50
N GLN A 61 -17.44 -37.66 3.98
CA GLN A 61 -18.59 -37.99 3.14
C GLN A 61 -18.99 -36.80 2.24
N ILE A 62 -18.97 -35.57 2.78
CA ILE A 62 -19.31 -34.38 2.01
C ILE A 62 -18.13 -33.95 1.15
N ARG A 63 -16.90 -34.08 1.65
CA ARG A 63 -15.66 -33.75 0.92
C ARG A 63 -15.50 -34.57 -0.35
N PHE A 64 -15.75 -35.88 -0.29
CA PHE A 64 -15.45 -36.81 -1.38
C PHE A 64 -16.66 -37.20 -2.25
N MET A 65 -17.89 -37.07 -1.75
CA MET A 65 -19.05 -37.53 -2.52
C MET A 65 -19.42 -36.54 -3.62
N LYS A 66 -19.25 -36.98 -4.88
CA LYS A 66 -19.59 -36.22 -6.08
C LYS A 66 -21.04 -35.76 -6.04
N GLY A 67 -21.27 -34.48 -6.28
CA GLY A 67 -22.60 -33.86 -6.26
C GLY A 67 -22.83 -33.10 -4.95
N ILE A 68 -22.73 -33.76 -3.80
CA ILE A 68 -22.90 -33.08 -2.50
C ILE A 68 -21.78 -32.09 -2.25
N ASN A 69 -20.54 -32.42 -2.61
CA ASN A 69 -19.41 -31.49 -2.53
C ASN A 69 -19.68 -30.19 -3.32
N TYR A 70 -20.27 -30.28 -4.51
CA TYR A 70 -20.64 -29.11 -5.32
C TYR A 70 -21.78 -28.30 -4.71
N ILE A 71 -22.80 -28.97 -4.17
CA ILE A 71 -23.91 -28.30 -3.48
C ILE A 71 -23.37 -27.54 -2.25
N ALA A 72 -22.50 -28.18 -1.46
CA ALA A 72 -21.88 -27.55 -0.30
C ALA A 72 -20.99 -26.37 -0.71
N ALA A 73 -20.16 -26.51 -1.73
CA ALA A 73 -19.33 -25.42 -2.26
C ALA A 73 -20.18 -24.24 -2.79
N PHE A 74 -21.31 -24.54 -3.44
CA PHE A 74 -22.24 -23.53 -3.94
C PHE A 74 -22.93 -22.77 -2.79
N LEU A 75 -23.44 -23.47 -1.78
CA LEU A 75 -24.01 -22.86 -0.58
C LEU A 75 -22.98 -22.03 0.20
N LEU A 76 -21.74 -22.51 0.24
CA LEU A 76 -20.61 -21.76 0.80
C LEU A 76 -20.37 -20.46 0.04
N ALA A 77 -20.36 -20.48 -1.30
CA ALA A 77 -20.19 -19.26 -2.08
C ALA A 77 -21.36 -18.29 -1.97
N ILE A 78 -22.59 -18.78 -1.79
CA ILE A 78 -23.73 -17.91 -1.50
C ILE A 78 -23.54 -17.21 -0.15
N SER A 79 -23.23 -17.96 0.91
CA SER A 79 -23.05 -17.40 2.25
C SER A 79 -21.84 -16.47 2.34
N LEU A 80 -20.69 -16.84 1.77
CA LEU A 80 -19.53 -15.96 1.75
C LEU A 80 -19.75 -14.75 0.83
N GLY A 81 -20.37 -14.95 -0.33
CA GLY A 81 -20.71 -13.88 -1.27
C GLY A 81 -21.66 -12.85 -0.67
N PHE A 82 -22.67 -13.31 0.06
CA PHE A 82 -23.58 -12.42 0.78
C PHE A 82 -22.85 -11.67 1.90
N LEU A 83 -22.01 -12.34 2.69
CA LEU A 83 -21.20 -11.69 3.72
C LEU A 83 -20.35 -10.56 3.12
N ILE A 84 -19.59 -10.85 2.07
CA ILE A 84 -18.74 -9.87 1.38
C ILE A 84 -19.58 -8.73 0.79
N ALA A 85 -20.78 -9.02 0.28
CA ALA A 85 -21.66 -7.99 -0.25
C ALA A 85 -22.21 -7.04 0.83
N VAL A 86 -22.57 -7.57 2.01
CA VAL A 86 -22.94 -6.79 3.19
C VAL A 86 -21.77 -5.93 3.67
N GLU A 87 -20.54 -6.45 3.67
CA GLU A 87 -19.37 -5.62 4.02
C GLU A 87 -19.07 -4.56 2.95
N SER A 88 -19.26 -4.88 1.67
CA SER A 88 -19.04 -3.95 0.55
C SER A 88 -20.01 -2.77 0.53
N SER A 89 -21.18 -2.89 1.18
CA SER A 89 -22.20 -1.83 1.23
C SER A 89 -21.78 -0.61 2.07
N TRP A 90 -20.72 -0.73 2.89
CA TRP A 90 -20.11 0.40 3.59
C TRP A 90 -19.19 1.24 2.69
N TYR A 91 -18.71 0.66 1.59
CA TYR A 91 -17.73 1.30 0.71
C TYR A 91 -18.41 1.96 -0.50
N THR A 92 -17.66 2.85 -1.17
CA THR A 92 -18.11 3.48 -2.41
C THR A 92 -17.97 2.50 -3.58
N LEU A 93 -18.73 2.73 -4.66
CA LEU A 93 -18.61 1.92 -5.89
C LEU A 93 -17.17 1.94 -6.44
N ALA A 94 -16.51 3.11 -6.41
CA ALA A 94 -15.12 3.25 -6.85
C ALA A 94 -14.16 2.42 -5.99
N THR A 95 -14.32 2.44 -4.66
CA THR A 95 -13.54 1.59 -3.74
C THR A 95 -13.73 0.12 -4.07
N ASN A 96 -14.97 -0.35 -4.21
CA ASN A 96 -15.27 -1.76 -4.50
C ASN A 96 -14.67 -2.20 -5.83
N LEU A 97 -14.84 -1.41 -6.90
CA LEU A 97 -14.26 -1.70 -8.21
C LEU A 97 -12.73 -1.78 -8.15
N ASN A 98 -12.08 -0.78 -7.55
CA ASN A 98 -10.62 -0.76 -7.40
C ASN A 98 -10.11 -1.97 -6.61
N SER A 99 -10.79 -2.34 -5.53
CA SER A 99 -10.45 -3.50 -4.72
C SER A 99 -10.61 -4.81 -5.49
N ILE A 100 -11.67 -4.97 -6.31
CA ILE A 100 -11.83 -6.15 -7.19
C ILE A 100 -10.63 -6.25 -8.14
N PHE A 101 -10.29 -5.16 -8.85
CA PHE A 101 -9.19 -5.15 -9.80
C PHE A 101 -7.85 -5.48 -9.15
N ILE A 102 -7.54 -4.87 -8.01
CA ILE A 102 -6.29 -5.10 -7.29
C ILE A 102 -6.21 -6.54 -6.78
N SER A 103 -7.28 -7.06 -6.19
CA SER A 103 -7.31 -8.44 -5.69
C SER A 103 -7.16 -9.47 -6.81
N CYS A 104 -7.78 -9.24 -7.99
CA CYS A 104 -7.56 -10.09 -9.17
C CYS A 104 -6.09 -10.11 -9.60
N ILE A 105 -5.46 -8.93 -9.74
CA ILE A 105 -4.06 -8.82 -10.16
C ILE A 105 -3.14 -9.50 -9.15
N VAL A 106 -3.35 -9.25 -7.85
CA VAL A 106 -2.54 -9.80 -6.76
C VAL A 106 -2.68 -11.31 -6.69
N ALA A 107 -3.91 -11.84 -6.74
CA ALA A 107 -4.14 -13.29 -6.71
C ALA A 107 -3.49 -14.01 -7.90
N ILE A 108 -3.67 -13.49 -9.13
CA ILE A 108 -3.03 -14.07 -10.32
C ILE A 108 -1.51 -14.04 -10.20
N THR A 109 -0.94 -12.92 -9.75
CA THR A 109 0.51 -12.74 -9.60
C THR A 109 1.09 -13.71 -8.58
N ILE A 110 0.48 -13.79 -7.39
CA ILE A 110 0.93 -14.68 -6.31
C ILE A 110 0.78 -16.14 -6.72
N SER A 111 -0.37 -16.54 -7.30
CA SER A 111 -0.58 -17.92 -7.76
C SER A 111 0.43 -18.30 -8.85
N SER A 112 0.71 -17.42 -9.81
CA SER A 112 1.72 -17.66 -10.86
C SER A 112 3.13 -17.82 -10.27
N MET A 113 3.48 -17.00 -9.27
CA MET A 113 4.76 -17.13 -8.56
C MET A 113 4.81 -18.44 -7.77
N ALA A 114 3.75 -18.78 -7.04
CA ALA A 114 3.64 -19.97 -6.21
C ALA A 114 3.82 -21.27 -7.02
N PHE A 115 3.25 -21.36 -8.22
CA PHE A 115 3.48 -22.50 -9.14
C PHE A 115 4.95 -22.63 -9.58
N SER A 116 5.61 -21.49 -9.79
CA SER A 116 6.98 -21.41 -10.30
C SER A 116 8.04 -21.74 -9.23
N VAL A 117 7.77 -21.40 -7.97
CA VAL A 117 8.70 -21.58 -6.86
C VAL A 117 8.97 -23.06 -6.58
N LYS A 118 10.27 -23.43 -6.52
CA LYS A 118 10.71 -24.81 -6.21
C LYS A 118 10.51 -25.17 -4.73
N ARG A 119 10.70 -24.20 -3.84
CA ARG A 119 10.51 -24.38 -2.39
C ARG A 119 9.06 -24.71 -2.08
N ASP A 120 8.87 -25.67 -1.18
CA ASP A 120 7.56 -26.04 -0.67
C ASP A 120 7.13 -25.11 0.47
N LEU A 121 6.10 -24.31 0.23
CA LEU A 121 5.49 -23.40 1.19
C LEU A 121 4.42 -24.08 2.04
N THR A 122 3.93 -25.27 1.62
CA THR A 122 2.88 -26.02 2.32
C THR A 122 3.31 -26.53 3.70
N ILE A 123 4.63 -26.59 3.94
CA ILE A 123 5.26 -26.85 5.24
C ILE A 123 4.91 -25.75 6.27
N HIS A 124 4.49 -24.56 5.82
CA HIS A 124 4.16 -23.44 6.69
C HIS A 124 2.66 -23.32 7.01
N MET A 125 1.83 -24.30 6.60
CA MET A 125 0.38 -24.32 6.91
C MET A 125 0.09 -24.15 8.40
N ASP A 126 0.77 -24.91 9.27
CA ASP A 126 0.55 -24.83 10.72
C ASP A 126 0.80 -23.41 11.26
N LYS A 127 1.80 -22.72 10.72
CA LYS A 127 2.13 -21.34 11.09
C LYS A 127 1.07 -20.35 10.61
N LEU A 128 0.51 -20.57 9.43
CA LEU A 128 -0.60 -19.76 8.91
C LEU A 128 -1.86 -19.94 9.74
N ILE A 129 -2.18 -21.17 10.13
CA ILE A 129 -3.32 -21.47 11.02
C ILE A 129 -3.16 -20.72 12.35
N ILE A 130 -1.99 -20.79 12.98
CA ILE A 130 -1.69 -20.03 14.21
C ILE A 130 -1.85 -18.52 13.96
N SER A 131 -1.36 -18.00 12.84
CA SER A 131 -1.52 -16.59 12.48
C SER A 131 -2.98 -16.19 12.34
N THR A 132 -3.83 -17.03 11.74
CA THR A 132 -5.28 -16.79 11.64
C THR A 132 -5.96 -16.73 13.00
N PHE A 133 -5.60 -17.61 13.94
CA PHE A 133 -6.11 -17.52 15.32
C PHE A 133 -5.69 -16.22 16.01
N ILE A 134 -4.44 -15.77 15.82
CA ILE A 134 -3.96 -14.48 16.34
C ILE A 134 -4.77 -13.32 15.72
N PHE A 135 -4.99 -13.35 14.41
CA PHE A 135 -5.80 -12.34 13.71
C PHE A 135 -7.26 -12.34 14.16
N MET A 136 -7.84 -13.51 14.44
CA MET A 136 -9.19 -13.63 14.98
C MET A 136 -9.28 -13.01 16.39
N ILE A 137 -8.30 -13.30 17.28
CA ILE A 137 -8.24 -12.68 18.61
C ILE A 137 -8.08 -11.16 18.49
N ALA A 138 -7.19 -10.69 17.61
CA ALA A 138 -7.02 -9.26 17.34
C ALA A 138 -8.31 -8.60 16.83
N ALA A 139 -9.07 -9.28 15.96
CA ALA A 139 -10.37 -8.81 15.49
C ALA A 139 -11.37 -8.64 16.64
N CYS A 140 -11.46 -9.64 17.52
CA CYS A 140 -12.30 -9.58 18.72
C CYS A 140 -11.90 -8.42 19.63
N LEU A 141 -10.59 -8.21 19.85
CA LEU A 141 -10.08 -7.09 20.65
C LEU A 141 -10.41 -5.75 20.01
N ILE A 142 -10.21 -5.58 18.70
CA ILE A 142 -10.56 -4.36 17.96
C ILE A 142 -12.06 -4.11 18.04
N PHE A 143 -12.89 -5.13 17.89
CA PHE A 143 -14.34 -5.02 18.04
C PHE A 143 -14.75 -4.51 19.43
N ILE A 144 -14.14 -5.03 20.50
CA ILE A 144 -14.38 -4.56 21.87
C ILE A 144 -13.88 -3.12 22.05
N LEU A 145 -12.67 -2.82 21.60
CA LEU A 145 -12.05 -1.49 21.71
C LEU A 145 -12.79 -0.42 20.89
N SER A 146 -13.40 -0.79 19.77
CA SER A 146 -14.16 0.13 18.90
C SER A 146 -15.38 0.75 19.60
N LYS A 147 -15.85 0.16 20.71
CA LYS A 147 -16.92 0.73 21.54
C LYS A 147 -16.44 1.85 22.46
N ILE A 148 -15.13 1.95 22.69
CA ILE A 148 -14.53 2.85 23.69
C ILE A 148 -13.67 3.92 23.01
N ILE A 149 -12.92 3.56 21.96
CA ILE A 149 -11.91 4.39 21.32
C ILE A 149 -12.14 4.37 19.80
N ASP A 150 -11.79 5.45 19.10
CA ASP A 150 -11.70 5.42 17.64
C ASP A 150 -10.59 4.45 17.20
N THR A 151 -10.99 3.31 16.65
CA THR A 151 -10.10 2.27 16.15
C THR A 151 -9.80 2.40 14.65
N SER A 152 -10.09 3.54 14.01
CA SER A 152 -9.93 3.72 12.56
C SER A 152 -8.53 3.39 12.05
N THR A 153 -7.48 3.91 12.70
CA THR A 153 -6.07 3.62 12.39
C THR A 153 -5.70 2.17 12.70
N ILE A 154 -6.14 1.63 13.84
CA ILE A 154 -5.86 0.24 14.21
C ILE A 154 -6.50 -0.72 13.20
N ARG A 155 -7.73 -0.43 12.76
CA ARG A 155 -8.42 -1.18 11.72
C ARG A 155 -7.69 -1.13 10.39
N HIS A 156 -7.09 0.00 10.02
CA HIS A 156 -6.27 0.08 8.81
C HIS A 156 -5.08 -0.90 8.86
N PHE A 157 -4.33 -0.91 9.98
CA PHE A 157 -3.21 -1.84 10.16
C PHE A 157 -3.67 -3.29 10.23
N TYR A 158 -4.82 -3.55 10.85
CA TYR A 158 -5.45 -4.86 10.86
C TYR A 158 -5.78 -5.35 9.45
N CYS A 159 -6.40 -4.49 8.63
CA CYS A 159 -6.69 -4.82 7.23
C CYS A 159 -5.41 -5.01 6.40
N LEU A 160 -4.36 -4.22 6.63
CA LEU A 160 -3.07 -4.42 5.97
C LEU A 160 -2.44 -5.76 6.35
N GLY A 161 -2.46 -6.10 7.63
CA GLY A 161 -2.00 -7.40 8.11
C GLY A 161 -2.81 -8.56 7.53
N GLY A 162 -4.14 -8.41 7.48
CA GLY A 162 -5.05 -9.41 6.92
C GLY A 162 -4.83 -9.61 5.42
N PHE A 163 -4.57 -8.52 4.69
CA PHE A 163 -4.22 -8.57 3.27
C PHE A 163 -2.96 -9.40 3.03
N LEU A 164 -1.91 -9.20 3.84
CA LEU A 164 -0.67 -9.99 3.75
C LEU A 164 -0.88 -11.45 4.15
N LEU A 165 -1.72 -11.71 5.16
CA LEU A 165 -2.08 -13.05 5.57
C LEU A 165 -2.81 -13.79 4.43
N SER A 166 -3.79 -13.16 3.78
CA SER A 166 -4.47 -13.72 2.61
C SER A 166 -3.52 -13.95 1.43
N CYS A 167 -2.56 -13.06 1.20
CA CYS A 167 -1.51 -13.28 0.19
C CYS A 167 -0.69 -14.55 0.48
N ALA A 168 -0.38 -14.81 1.76
CA ALA A 168 0.35 -16.01 2.16
C ALA A 168 -0.51 -17.28 1.98
N TYR A 169 -1.79 -17.25 2.35
CA TYR A 169 -2.72 -18.36 2.11
C TYR A 169 -2.86 -18.69 0.62
N ILE A 170 -3.07 -17.70 -0.25
CA ILE A 170 -3.13 -17.91 -1.71
C ILE A 170 -1.86 -18.61 -2.21
N ALA A 171 -0.69 -18.20 -1.73
CA ALA A 171 0.57 -18.82 -2.14
C ALA A 171 0.66 -20.29 -1.72
N VAL A 172 0.18 -20.62 -0.51
CA VAL A 172 0.23 -21.99 0.00
C VAL A 172 -0.85 -22.86 -0.62
N ASP A 173 -2.09 -22.39 -0.73
CA ASP A 173 -3.21 -23.13 -1.32
C ASP A 173 -3.02 -23.33 -2.82
N THR A 174 -2.39 -22.38 -3.53
CA THR A 174 -1.98 -22.63 -4.92
C THR A 174 -0.96 -23.77 -5.00
N GLN A 175 -0.03 -23.90 -4.03
CA GLN A 175 0.93 -24.99 -4.01
C GLN A 175 0.34 -26.32 -3.56
N SER A 176 -0.67 -26.34 -2.68
CA SER A 176 -1.36 -27.57 -2.26
C SER A 176 -2.13 -28.24 -3.40
N ILE A 177 -2.54 -27.46 -4.41
CA ILE A 177 -3.23 -27.92 -5.63
C ILE A 177 -2.22 -28.24 -6.77
N SER A 178 -0.96 -27.83 -6.63
CA SER A 178 0.08 -28.03 -7.66
C SER A 178 0.38 -29.52 -7.88
N THR A 179 0.79 -29.87 -9.10
CA THR A 179 1.17 -31.24 -9.51
C THR A 179 2.53 -31.71 -9.00
N LYS A 180 3.15 -31.00 -8.05
CA LYS A 180 4.47 -31.33 -7.49
C LYS A 180 4.24 -32.03 -6.15
N ASP A 181 5.06 -33.00 -5.80
CA ASP A 181 4.99 -33.65 -4.49
C ASP A 181 5.28 -32.61 -3.38
N ARG A 182 4.22 -32.17 -2.69
CA ARG A 182 4.28 -31.19 -1.59
C ARG A 182 3.84 -31.83 -0.28
N TYR A 183 4.33 -31.32 0.84
CA TYR A 183 4.07 -31.87 2.17
C TYR A 183 2.58 -31.93 2.52
N ASN A 184 1.86 -30.82 2.33
CA ASN A 184 0.39 -30.76 2.52
C ASN A 184 -0.32 -30.60 1.17
N GLN A 185 -0.13 -31.57 0.28
CA GLN A 185 -0.82 -31.63 -1.02
C GLN A 185 -2.22 -32.20 -0.88
N LEU A 186 -3.20 -31.61 -1.56
CA LEU A 186 -4.57 -32.13 -1.61
C LEU A 186 -4.63 -33.40 -2.47
N ALA A 187 -5.50 -34.34 -2.09
CA ALA A 187 -5.75 -35.51 -2.92
C ALA A 187 -6.48 -35.13 -4.22
N THR A 188 -6.29 -35.91 -5.29
CA THR A 188 -6.87 -35.60 -6.62
C THR A 188 -8.40 -35.56 -6.63
N ASN A 189 -9.04 -36.27 -5.70
CA ASN A 189 -10.48 -36.26 -5.48
C ASN A 189 -10.98 -35.07 -4.62
N GLU A 190 -10.08 -34.24 -4.09
CA GLU A 190 -10.36 -33.04 -3.28
C GLU A 190 -10.30 -31.75 -4.09
N TYR A 191 -10.38 -31.84 -5.42
CA TYR A 191 -10.34 -30.67 -6.31
C TYR A 191 -11.44 -29.63 -6.00
N VAL A 192 -12.61 -30.05 -5.49
CA VAL A 192 -13.66 -29.13 -5.02
C VAL A 192 -13.20 -28.37 -3.77
N LEU A 193 -12.56 -29.07 -2.82
CA LEU A 193 -12.01 -28.44 -1.62
C LEU A 193 -10.91 -27.43 -1.97
N GLY A 194 -10.00 -27.79 -2.89
CA GLY A 194 -8.99 -26.87 -3.39
C GLY A 194 -9.58 -25.63 -4.08
N GLY A 195 -10.65 -25.82 -4.86
CA GLY A 195 -11.39 -24.71 -5.46
C GLY A 195 -12.06 -23.80 -4.41
N VAL A 196 -12.65 -24.39 -3.36
CA VAL A 196 -13.26 -23.67 -2.23
C VAL A 196 -12.19 -22.88 -1.47
N GLN A 197 -11.03 -23.47 -1.19
CA GLN A 197 -9.90 -22.84 -0.51
C GLN A 197 -9.42 -21.58 -1.24
N ILE A 198 -9.07 -21.70 -2.53
CA ILE A 198 -8.68 -20.54 -3.36
C ILE A 198 -9.78 -19.47 -3.37
N PHE A 199 -11.05 -19.88 -3.45
CA PHE A 199 -12.18 -18.95 -3.47
C PHE A 199 -12.34 -18.19 -2.15
N VAL A 200 -12.20 -18.87 -1.01
CA VAL A 200 -12.23 -18.26 0.32
C VAL A 200 -11.09 -17.26 0.47
N ASP A 201 -9.87 -17.67 0.10
CA ASP A 201 -8.68 -16.82 0.15
C ASP A 201 -8.81 -15.57 -0.72
N PHE A 202 -9.31 -15.72 -1.95
CA PHE A 202 -9.57 -14.60 -2.84
C PHE A 202 -10.61 -13.63 -2.26
N SER A 203 -11.68 -14.17 -1.67
CA SER A 203 -12.75 -13.37 -1.05
C SER A 203 -12.22 -12.56 0.14
N TYR A 204 -11.37 -13.16 0.98
CA TYR A 204 -10.71 -12.44 2.08
C TYR A 204 -9.67 -11.43 1.59
N LEU A 205 -8.90 -11.76 0.54
CA LEU A 205 -7.99 -10.80 -0.09
C LEU A 205 -8.75 -9.56 -0.57
N PHE A 206 -9.92 -9.76 -1.21
CA PHE A 206 -10.81 -8.68 -1.62
C PHE A 206 -11.35 -7.87 -0.43
N TYR A 207 -11.85 -8.54 0.61
CA TYR A 207 -12.30 -7.90 1.85
C TYR A 207 -11.24 -7.01 2.48
N TYR A 208 -10.02 -7.54 2.68
CA TYR A 208 -8.93 -6.76 3.28
C TYR A 208 -8.45 -5.64 2.35
N CYS A 209 -8.46 -5.85 1.03
CA CYS A 209 -8.16 -4.79 0.06
C CYS A 209 -9.17 -3.64 0.14
N MET A 210 -10.47 -3.93 0.26
CA MET A 210 -11.50 -2.91 0.54
C MET A 210 -11.24 -2.18 1.84
N GLY A 211 -10.85 -2.89 2.90
CA GLY A 211 -10.49 -2.28 4.19
C GLY A 211 -9.31 -1.31 4.10
N VAL A 212 -8.25 -1.70 3.39
CA VAL A 212 -7.05 -0.86 3.18
C VAL A 212 -7.40 0.37 2.35
N ILE A 213 -7.98 0.18 1.16
CA ILE A 213 -8.30 1.28 0.24
C ILE A 213 -9.40 2.17 0.81
N GLY A 214 -10.44 1.57 1.39
CA GLY A 214 -11.58 2.27 1.94
C GLY A 214 -11.24 3.08 3.19
N THR A 215 -10.26 2.68 4.00
CA THR A 215 -9.81 3.50 5.13
C THR A 215 -8.93 4.67 4.67
N VAL A 216 -8.10 4.46 3.64
CA VAL A 216 -7.37 5.57 2.97
C VAL A 216 -8.36 6.52 2.32
N LEU A 217 -9.43 6.00 1.70
CA LEU A 217 -10.48 6.82 1.12
C LEU A 217 -11.32 7.49 2.21
N TYR A 218 -11.62 6.88 3.35
CA TYR A 218 -12.38 7.53 4.44
C TYR A 218 -11.62 8.73 5.04
N LEU A 219 -10.30 8.59 5.18
CA LEU A 219 -9.39 9.69 5.54
C LEU A 219 -9.28 10.74 4.43
N MET A 220 -9.47 10.35 3.16
CA MET A 220 -9.52 11.26 2.02
C MET A 220 -10.95 11.80 1.69
N THR A 221 -12.05 11.19 2.14
CA THR A 221 -13.42 11.60 1.77
C THR A 221 -13.98 12.65 2.72
N LEU A 222 -13.32 12.91 3.85
CA LEU A 222 -13.42 14.21 4.52
C LEU A 222 -12.77 15.35 3.70
N SER A 223 -12.02 15.03 2.63
CA SER A 223 -11.41 15.99 1.70
C SER A 223 -11.78 15.82 0.21
N GLN A 224 -12.69 14.90 -0.19
CA GLN A 224 -12.90 14.49 -1.59
C GLN A 224 -14.35 14.52 -2.12
N GLU A 225 -15.08 15.63 -1.98
CA GLU A 225 -16.15 15.95 -2.95
C GLU A 225 -15.59 16.28 -4.37
N PHE A 226 -14.28 16.16 -4.58
CA PHE A 226 -13.57 16.71 -5.75
C PHE A 226 -13.06 15.68 -6.79
N PHE A 227 -13.28 14.38 -6.61
CA PHE A 227 -12.84 13.36 -7.60
C PHE A 227 -13.97 12.92 -8.54
N SER A 228 -14.53 13.90 -9.27
CA SER A 228 -15.11 13.65 -10.60
C SER A 228 -14.09 14.13 -11.64
N PRO A 229 -13.40 13.23 -12.36
CA PRO A 229 -12.51 13.64 -13.42
C PRO A 229 -13.36 13.93 -14.67
N ASP A 230 -13.88 15.14 -14.78
CA ASP A 230 -14.25 15.70 -16.08
C ASP A 230 -12.94 16.06 -16.83
N ARG A 231 -12.25 15.02 -17.33
CA ARG A 231 -10.90 15.09 -17.91
C ARG A 231 -10.89 15.50 -19.39
N ASN A 232 -11.75 16.45 -19.77
CA ASN A 232 -11.71 17.03 -21.11
C ASN A 232 -10.75 18.24 -21.26
N GLU A 233 -9.97 18.61 -20.23
CA GLU A 233 -9.03 19.74 -20.28
C GLU A 233 -7.53 19.40 -20.42
N LYS A 234 -7.11 18.13 -20.52
CA LYS A 234 -5.67 17.76 -20.54
C LYS A 234 -4.97 17.84 -21.92
N SER A 235 -5.35 18.80 -22.75
CA SER A 235 -4.54 19.23 -23.90
C SER A 235 -4.33 20.75 -23.94
N ILE A 236 -4.40 21.44 -22.80
CA ILE A 236 -4.02 22.86 -22.72
C ILE A 236 -2.51 22.97 -22.90
N VAL A 237 -2.11 23.35 -24.12
CA VAL A 237 -0.72 23.75 -24.42
C VAL A 237 -0.47 25.09 -23.75
N TYR A 238 0.23 25.09 -22.63
CA TYR A 238 0.62 26.31 -21.94
C TYR A 238 1.60 27.12 -22.79
N SER A 239 1.46 28.45 -22.78
CA SER A 239 2.46 29.33 -23.41
C SER A 239 3.86 29.07 -22.82
N PHE A 240 4.88 29.12 -23.69
CA PHE A 240 6.27 28.90 -23.30
C PHE A 240 6.70 29.81 -22.14
N GLN A 241 6.31 31.09 -22.19
CA GLN A 241 6.65 32.08 -21.18
C GLN A 241 6.09 31.72 -19.79
N ASN A 242 4.83 31.27 -19.71
CA ASN A 242 4.22 30.87 -18.44
C ASN A 242 4.91 29.62 -17.87
N ARG A 243 5.28 28.65 -18.72
CA ARG A 243 6.02 27.45 -18.27
C ARG A 243 7.43 27.78 -17.79
N THR A 244 8.15 28.70 -18.45
CA THR A 244 9.47 29.14 -17.97
C THR A 244 9.38 29.82 -16.61
N GLN A 245 8.37 30.67 -16.39
CA GLN A 245 8.17 31.31 -15.08
C GLN A 245 7.79 30.29 -14.00
N PHE A 246 6.87 29.37 -14.31
CA PHE A 246 6.50 28.27 -13.44
C PHE A 246 7.75 27.46 -13.03
N PHE A 247 8.54 27.01 -13.99
CA PHE A 247 9.76 26.24 -13.77
C PHE A 247 10.76 26.96 -12.86
N LYS A 248 11.02 28.26 -13.10
CA LYS A 248 11.91 29.08 -12.27
C LYS A 248 11.41 29.18 -10.82
N LYS A 249 10.11 29.42 -10.62
CA LYS A 249 9.50 29.50 -9.28
C LYS A 249 9.55 28.16 -8.56
N THR A 250 9.26 27.06 -9.26
CA THR A 250 9.32 25.70 -8.72
C THR A 250 10.71 25.39 -8.20
N ILE A 251 11.75 25.62 -9.01
CA ILE A 251 13.15 25.41 -8.60
C ILE A 251 13.51 26.27 -7.39
N TYR A 252 13.10 27.55 -7.38
CA TYR A 252 13.36 28.42 -6.25
C TYR A 252 12.77 27.87 -4.95
N HIS A 253 11.53 27.38 -4.97
CA HIS A 253 10.92 26.76 -3.79
C HIS A 253 11.59 25.46 -3.39
N THR A 254 11.93 24.58 -4.33
CA THR A 254 12.70 23.36 -4.04
C THR A 254 14.02 23.69 -3.35
N LEU A 255 14.81 24.63 -3.89
CA LEU A 255 16.07 25.04 -3.29
C LEU A 255 15.90 25.64 -1.89
N LEU A 256 14.85 26.44 -1.68
CA LEU A 256 14.53 27.00 -0.36
C LEU A 256 14.23 25.90 0.67
N PHE A 257 13.40 24.90 0.34
CA PHE A 257 13.08 23.82 1.28
C PHE A 257 14.28 22.88 1.52
N LEU A 258 15.08 22.63 0.48
CA LEU A 258 16.29 21.84 0.58
C LEU A 258 17.36 22.49 1.46
N THR A 259 17.62 23.78 1.25
CA THR A 259 18.59 24.53 2.08
C THR A 259 18.18 24.55 3.54
N LEU A 260 16.90 24.77 3.83
CA LEU A 260 16.37 24.67 5.21
C LEU A 260 16.65 23.28 5.81
N THR A 261 16.31 22.21 5.08
CA THR A 261 16.51 20.84 5.56
C THR A 261 17.99 20.54 5.80
N ILE A 262 18.86 20.83 4.83
CA ILE A 262 20.30 20.61 4.94
C ILE A 262 20.89 21.38 6.12
N ILE A 263 20.53 22.66 6.30
CA ILE A 263 21.00 23.47 7.43
C ILE A 263 20.54 22.86 8.76
N THR A 264 19.26 22.49 8.89
CA THR A 264 18.74 21.89 10.13
C THR A 264 19.43 20.57 10.45
N THR A 265 19.64 19.71 9.45
CA THR A 265 20.38 18.46 9.56
C THR A 265 21.82 18.72 10.02
N LEU A 266 22.56 19.63 9.38
CA LEU A 266 23.94 19.93 9.76
C LEU A 266 24.06 20.52 11.17
N LEU A 267 23.14 21.41 11.58
CA LEU A 267 23.11 21.98 12.93
C LEU A 267 22.89 20.92 14.00
N ILE A 268 21.99 19.96 13.74
CA ILE A 268 21.70 18.85 14.67
C ILE A 268 22.88 17.88 14.76
N ILE A 269 23.49 17.50 13.63
CA ILE A 269 24.61 16.55 13.64
C ILE A 269 25.86 17.19 14.26
N ALA A 270 26.10 18.48 14.04
CA ALA A 270 27.26 19.18 14.62
C ALA A 270 27.15 19.39 16.13
N ASN A 271 25.94 19.43 16.69
CA ASN A 271 25.73 19.61 18.11
C ASN A 271 25.51 18.27 18.83
N ASN A 272 26.56 17.77 19.48
CA ASN A 272 26.54 16.51 20.22
C ASN A 272 25.39 16.40 21.24
N LYS A 273 24.98 17.51 21.89
CA LYS A 273 23.88 17.46 22.87
C LYS A 273 22.55 17.11 22.21
N TRP A 274 22.22 17.77 21.10
CA TRP A 274 20.99 17.49 20.35
C TRP A 274 21.03 16.10 19.72
N LYS A 275 22.18 15.70 19.18
CA LYS A 275 22.37 14.36 18.62
C LYS A 275 22.05 13.26 19.65
N ILE A 276 22.53 13.39 20.89
CA ILE A 276 22.27 12.41 21.95
C ILE A 276 20.78 12.38 22.33
N ILE A 277 20.15 13.55 22.52
CA ILE A 277 18.73 13.65 22.89
C ILE A 277 17.83 12.99 21.82
N LEU A 278 18.08 13.31 20.54
CA LEU A 278 17.30 12.75 19.45
C LEU A 278 17.52 11.26 19.27
N ASN A 279 18.73 10.77 19.53
CA ASN A 279 19.02 9.33 19.47
C ASN A 279 18.28 8.56 20.57
N GLN A 280 18.24 9.07 21.81
CA GLN A 280 17.56 8.43 22.94
C GLN A 280 16.05 8.28 22.73
N GLN A 281 15.40 9.24 22.06
CA GLN A 281 13.96 9.25 21.81
C GLN A 281 13.61 9.15 20.32
N HIS A 282 14.50 8.52 19.53
CA HIS A 282 14.40 8.47 18.06
C HIS A 282 13.03 7.99 17.57
N GLN A 283 12.55 6.85 18.08
CA GLN A 283 11.27 6.27 17.65
C GLN A 283 10.10 7.23 17.86
N PHE A 284 10.08 7.92 18.99
CA PHE A 284 9.00 8.85 19.33
C PHE A 284 9.01 10.09 18.42
N PHE A 285 10.17 10.72 18.25
CA PHE A 285 10.30 11.90 17.40
C PHE A 285 10.07 11.59 15.93
N SER A 286 10.62 10.48 15.42
CA SER A 286 10.41 10.06 14.03
C SER A 286 8.93 9.76 13.75
N LEU A 287 8.22 9.09 14.66
CA LEU A 287 6.80 8.77 14.46
C LEU A 287 5.90 10.01 14.45
N ILE A 288 6.12 10.94 15.38
CA ILE A 288 5.37 12.22 15.41
C ILE A 288 5.64 13.02 14.14
N SER A 289 6.92 13.15 13.75
CA SER A 289 7.29 13.92 12.58
C SER A 289 6.73 13.31 11.29
N LEU A 290 6.76 11.98 11.16
CA LEU A 290 6.17 11.23 10.06
C LEU A 290 4.65 11.45 9.98
N PHE A 291 3.95 11.38 11.11
CA PHE A 291 2.50 11.58 11.16
C PHE A 291 2.12 13.01 10.71
N ILE A 292 2.81 14.03 11.21
CA ILE A 292 2.59 15.43 10.83
C ILE A 292 2.89 15.62 9.34
N PHE A 293 4.03 15.10 8.86
CA PHE A 293 4.43 15.16 7.45
C PHE A 293 3.37 14.53 6.54
N LEU A 294 2.95 13.29 6.80
CA LEU A 294 1.97 12.58 5.98
C LEU A 294 0.61 13.29 5.97
N THR A 295 0.20 13.83 7.12
CA THR A 295 -1.04 14.60 7.23
C THR A 295 -1.00 15.85 6.35
N ILE A 296 0.06 16.67 6.47
CA ILE A 296 0.18 17.90 5.69
C ILE A 296 0.34 17.59 4.20
N TYR A 297 1.15 16.59 3.85
CA TYR A 297 1.36 16.19 2.45
C TYR A 297 0.06 15.69 1.81
N GLY A 298 -0.70 14.85 2.51
CA GLY A 298 -2.01 14.39 2.08
C GLY A 298 -2.99 15.54 1.89
N VAL A 299 -3.02 16.49 2.82
CA VAL A 299 -3.82 17.72 2.75
C VAL A 299 -3.47 18.57 1.53
N ILE A 300 -2.18 18.80 1.24
CA ILE A 300 -1.73 19.58 0.06
C ILE A 300 -2.14 18.90 -1.25
N ILE A 301 -2.01 17.57 -1.34
CA ILE A 301 -2.33 16.81 -2.55
C ILE A 301 -3.85 16.74 -2.78
N THR A 302 -4.63 16.53 -1.72
CA THR A 302 -6.07 16.27 -1.82
C THR A 302 -6.92 17.54 -1.90
N LEU A 303 -6.56 18.59 -1.17
CA LEU A 303 -7.37 19.80 -1.07
C LEU A 303 -6.93 20.86 -2.08
N GLU A 304 -7.73 21.03 -3.14
CA GLU A 304 -7.51 22.05 -4.17
C GLU A 304 -7.46 23.47 -3.61
N GLN A 305 -8.26 23.76 -2.58
CA GLN A 305 -8.26 25.04 -1.89
C GLN A 305 -6.87 25.37 -1.33
N ILE A 306 -6.21 24.40 -0.70
CA ILE A 306 -4.86 24.59 -0.16
C ILE A 306 -3.84 24.65 -1.29
N ARG A 307 -4.02 23.83 -2.34
CA ARG A 307 -3.11 23.76 -3.50
C ARG A 307 -3.06 25.07 -4.29
N PHE A 308 -4.22 25.68 -4.55
CA PHE A 308 -4.34 26.84 -5.44
C PHE A 308 -4.44 28.19 -4.72
N MET A 309 -4.88 28.23 -3.46
CA MET A 309 -5.01 29.50 -2.74
C MET A 309 -3.63 30.06 -2.38
N LYS A 310 -3.32 31.21 -2.98
CA LYS A 310 -2.07 31.95 -2.73
C LYS A 310 -1.95 32.27 -1.24
N GLY A 311 -0.81 31.93 -0.65
CA GLY A 311 -0.54 32.15 0.77
C GLY A 311 -0.69 30.87 1.58
N ILE A 312 -1.86 30.23 1.52
CA ILE A 312 -2.09 28.97 2.24
C ILE A 312 -1.20 27.86 1.69
N ASN A 313 -1.01 27.78 0.37
CA ASN A 313 -0.07 26.84 -0.24
C ASN A 313 1.36 26.99 0.30
N TYR A 314 1.82 28.22 0.50
CA TYR A 314 3.14 28.51 1.06
C TYR A 314 3.26 28.11 2.52
N VAL A 315 2.24 28.40 3.34
CA VAL A 315 2.22 28.00 4.75
C VAL A 315 2.23 26.47 4.88
N ALA A 316 1.40 25.78 4.09
CA ALA A 316 1.35 24.32 4.09
C ALA A 316 2.68 23.71 3.65
N ALA A 317 3.28 24.23 2.56
CA ALA A 317 4.59 23.77 2.08
C ALA A 317 5.72 24.03 3.10
N PHE A 318 5.67 25.17 3.80
CA PHE A 318 6.64 25.49 4.85
C PHE A 318 6.52 24.56 6.06
N LEU A 319 5.30 24.31 6.55
CA LEU A 319 5.06 23.35 7.63
C LEU A 319 5.47 21.93 7.23
N LEU A 320 5.20 21.54 5.98
CA LEU A 320 5.67 20.28 5.42
C LEU A 320 7.20 20.21 5.45
N ALA A 321 7.89 21.25 4.97
CA ALA A 321 9.36 21.30 4.97
C ALA A 321 9.95 21.19 6.38
N ILE A 322 9.33 21.82 7.39
CA ILE A 322 9.74 21.66 8.79
C ILE A 322 9.55 20.22 9.26
N SER A 323 8.37 19.63 9.03
CA SER A 323 8.07 18.26 9.48
C SER A 323 8.95 17.20 8.81
N LEU A 324 9.18 17.30 7.49
CA LEU A 324 10.07 16.37 6.80
C LEU A 324 11.53 16.65 7.15
N GLY A 325 11.94 17.91 7.24
CA GLY A 325 13.31 18.29 7.62
C GLY A 325 13.67 17.82 9.03
N PHE A 326 12.75 17.94 9.99
CA PHE A 326 12.93 17.40 11.34
C PHE A 326 13.01 15.87 11.33
N LEU A 327 12.12 15.18 10.60
CA LEU A 327 12.17 13.72 10.44
C LEU A 327 13.55 13.27 9.93
N ILE A 328 14.02 13.87 8.84
CA ILE A 328 15.34 13.58 8.27
C ILE A 328 16.44 13.85 9.28
N ALA A 329 16.37 14.97 10.02
CA ALA A 329 17.38 15.28 11.02
C ALA A 329 17.41 14.27 12.20
N VAL A 330 16.25 13.77 12.64
CA VAL A 330 16.17 12.69 13.64
C VAL A 330 16.83 11.42 13.09
N GLU A 331 16.55 11.03 11.85
CA GLU A 331 17.17 9.86 11.22
C GLU A 331 18.69 10.02 11.05
N THR A 332 19.17 11.22 10.72
CA THR A 332 20.62 11.49 10.58
C THR A 332 21.37 11.36 11.90
N SER A 333 20.69 11.45 13.04
CA SER A 333 21.31 11.37 14.36
C SER A 333 21.91 9.99 14.65
N TRP A 334 21.45 8.93 13.96
CA TRP A 334 21.97 7.56 14.07
C TRP A 334 23.29 7.34 13.31
N TYR A 335 23.62 8.23 12.38
CA TYR A 335 24.77 8.08 11.48
C TYR A 335 25.95 8.97 11.91
N SER A 336 27.15 8.61 11.43
CA SER A 336 28.35 9.44 11.63
C SER A 336 28.25 10.74 10.83
N PHE A 337 28.97 11.79 11.27
CA PHE A 337 29.02 13.06 10.56
C PHE A 337 29.49 12.88 9.11
N GLU A 338 30.55 12.10 8.90
CA GLU A 338 31.08 11.78 7.57
C GLU A 338 30.05 11.10 6.67
N THR A 339 29.30 10.12 7.20
CA THR A 339 28.24 9.43 6.45
C THR A 339 27.16 10.40 5.98
N ASN A 340 26.71 11.29 6.87
CA ASN A 340 25.68 12.27 6.56
C ASN A 340 26.16 13.26 5.49
N VAL A 341 27.36 13.83 5.65
CA VAL A 341 27.93 14.77 4.68
C VAL A 341 28.11 14.10 3.31
N ASN A 342 28.69 12.90 3.26
CA ASN A 342 28.85 12.15 2.02
C ASN A 342 27.51 11.85 1.34
N SER A 343 26.49 11.50 2.14
CA SER A 343 25.14 11.21 1.63
C SER A 343 24.46 12.45 1.06
N ILE A 344 24.63 13.64 1.65
CA ILE A 344 24.12 14.91 1.11
C ILE A 344 24.75 15.20 -0.25
N PHE A 345 26.08 15.07 -0.36
CA PHE A 345 26.79 15.29 -1.62
C PHE A 345 26.35 14.33 -2.71
N ILE A 346 26.27 13.03 -2.41
CA ILE A 346 25.83 12.00 -3.37
C ILE A 346 24.38 12.26 -3.80
N ALA A 347 23.47 12.53 -2.86
CA ALA A 347 22.08 12.83 -3.19
C ALA A 347 21.96 14.08 -4.07
N CYS A 348 22.76 15.13 -3.81
CA CYS A 348 22.82 16.33 -4.66
C CYS A 348 23.27 16.02 -6.08
N ILE A 349 24.39 15.32 -6.24
CA ILE A 349 24.91 14.96 -7.57
C ILE A 349 23.90 14.10 -8.33
N VAL A 350 23.32 13.09 -7.67
CA VAL A 350 22.35 12.18 -8.30
C VAL A 350 21.08 12.93 -8.68
N ALA A 351 20.50 13.73 -7.79
CA ALA A 351 19.27 14.47 -8.07
C ALA A 351 19.46 15.45 -9.24
N VAL A 352 20.57 16.19 -9.28
CA VAL A 352 20.89 17.11 -10.40
C VAL A 352 21.07 16.33 -11.70
N THR A 353 21.77 15.20 -11.67
CA THR A 353 22.04 14.37 -12.86
C THR A 353 20.75 13.78 -13.42
N ILE A 354 19.93 13.15 -12.58
CA ILE A 354 18.65 12.56 -12.98
C ILE A 354 17.69 13.64 -13.49
N SER A 355 17.60 14.79 -12.80
CA SER A 355 16.77 15.91 -13.24
C SER A 355 17.23 16.43 -14.61
N GLY A 356 18.54 16.61 -14.81
CA GLY A 356 19.12 17.04 -16.08
C GLY A 356 18.83 16.06 -17.22
N ILE A 357 18.94 14.75 -16.97
CA ILE A 357 18.57 13.71 -17.95
C ILE A 357 17.07 13.77 -18.24
N ALA A 358 16.23 13.81 -17.20
CA ALA A 358 14.78 13.80 -17.32
C ALA A 358 14.23 14.99 -18.14
N LEU A 359 14.83 16.18 -18.00
CA LEU A 359 14.49 17.37 -18.78
C LEU A 359 14.84 17.25 -20.27
N ASN A 360 15.90 16.53 -20.61
CA ASN A 360 16.43 16.41 -21.97
C ASN A 360 15.91 15.19 -22.74
N VAL A 361 15.48 14.14 -22.04
CA VAL A 361 14.98 12.92 -22.66
C VAL A 361 13.64 13.16 -23.37
N LYS A 362 13.55 12.76 -24.64
CA LYS A 362 12.31 12.88 -25.44
C LYS A 362 11.20 11.99 -24.91
N TYR A 363 11.56 10.83 -24.37
CA TYR A 363 10.61 9.87 -23.81
C TYR A 363 9.87 10.43 -22.58
N ASP A 364 8.57 10.22 -22.52
CA ASP A 364 7.71 10.73 -21.45
C ASP A 364 7.52 9.69 -20.33
N VAL A 365 8.32 9.82 -19.27
CA VAL A 365 8.28 8.92 -18.11
C VAL A 365 7.09 9.19 -17.20
N THR A 366 6.37 10.33 -17.34
CA THR A 366 5.21 10.66 -16.50
C THR A 366 4.07 9.63 -16.64
N THR A 367 4.04 8.93 -17.77
CA THR A 367 3.14 7.79 -18.03
C THR A 367 3.31 6.63 -17.04
N TYR A 368 4.47 6.51 -16.37
CA TYR A 368 4.76 5.45 -15.40
C TYR A 368 4.42 5.83 -13.95
N LYS A 369 3.85 7.01 -13.71
CA LYS A 369 3.56 7.50 -12.36
C LYS A 369 2.69 6.54 -11.54
N SER A 370 1.66 5.94 -12.14
CA SER A 370 0.81 4.94 -11.48
C SER A 370 1.57 3.67 -11.09
N LYS A 371 2.48 3.21 -11.95
CA LYS A 371 3.36 2.05 -11.69
C LYS A 371 4.34 2.35 -10.56
N LEU A 372 4.86 3.58 -10.50
CA LEU A 372 5.76 4.00 -9.45
C LEU A 372 5.05 4.09 -8.09
N ILE A 373 3.82 4.59 -8.05
CA ILE A 373 2.96 4.56 -6.85
C ILE A 373 2.74 3.13 -6.35
N LEU A 374 2.44 2.18 -7.25
CA LEU A 374 2.30 0.76 -6.90
C LEU A 374 3.60 0.18 -6.32
N LEU A 375 4.75 0.56 -6.90
CA LEU A 375 6.06 0.15 -6.38
C LEU A 375 6.30 0.69 -4.96
N THR A 376 5.90 1.93 -4.67
CA THR A 376 5.99 2.51 -3.32
C THR A 376 5.18 1.74 -2.29
N PHE A 377 3.95 1.32 -2.61
CA PHE A 377 3.18 0.44 -1.72
C PHE A 377 3.89 -0.90 -1.49
N THR A 378 4.53 -1.45 -2.52
CA THR A 378 5.34 -2.68 -2.40
C THR A 378 6.54 -2.46 -1.46
N PHE A 379 7.24 -1.33 -1.58
CA PHE A 379 8.33 -0.94 -0.69
C PHE A 379 7.87 -0.69 0.75
N MET A 380 6.67 -0.15 0.95
CA MET A 380 6.08 0.04 2.28
C MET A 380 5.82 -1.31 2.95
N ILE A 381 5.23 -2.27 2.23
CA ILE A 381 5.02 -3.65 2.71
C ILE A 381 6.36 -4.31 3.05
N MET A 382 7.36 -4.19 2.16
CA MET A 382 8.70 -4.74 2.41
C MET A 382 9.35 -4.11 3.65
N SER A 383 9.14 -2.82 3.91
CA SER A 383 9.62 -2.14 5.13
C SER A 383 9.00 -2.74 6.39
N CYS A 384 7.68 -2.94 6.40
CA CYS A 384 6.99 -3.58 7.52
C CYS A 384 7.51 -5.01 7.76
N LEU A 385 7.73 -5.79 6.69
CA LEU A 385 8.31 -7.13 6.80
C LEU A 385 9.74 -7.08 7.35
N LEU A 386 10.57 -6.13 6.90
CA LEU A 386 11.94 -5.96 7.38
C LEU A 386 11.98 -5.57 8.86
N PHE A 387 11.08 -4.70 9.30
CA PHE A 387 10.93 -4.33 10.70
C PHE A 387 10.59 -5.56 11.56
N LEU A 388 9.62 -6.38 11.13
CA LEU A 388 9.27 -7.62 11.84
C LEU A 388 10.43 -8.63 11.87
N LEU A 389 11.12 -8.83 10.74
CA LEU A 389 12.27 -9.73 10.65
C LEU A 389 13.45 -9.29 11.52
N SER A 390 13.62 -7.98 11.71
CA SER A 390 14.70 -7.41 12.53
C SER A 390 14.64 -7.80 14.01
N HIS A 391 13.48 -8.27 14.48
CA HIS A 391 13.32 -8.80 15.84
C HIS A 391 13.91 -10.21 16.01
N PHE A 392 14.00 -10.99 14.92
CA PHE A 392 14.39 -12.39 14.97
C PHE A 392 15.81 -12.65 14.46
N PHE A 393 16.27 -11.86 13.48
CA PHE A 393 17.56 -12.06 12.81
C PHE A 393 18.28 -10.75 12.57
N ASP A 394 19.61 -10.81 12.43
CA ASP A 394 20.36 -9.68 11.92
C ASP A 394 19.96 -9.42 10.45
N THR A 395 19.26 -8.31 10.25
CA THR A 395 18.74 -7.87 8.96
C THR A 395 19.68 -6.87 8.27
N PHE A 396 20.95 -6.78 8.67
CA PHE A 396 21.94 -5.85 8.08
C PHE A 396 21.95 -5.86 6.54
N VAL A 397 22.09 -7.04 5.93
CA VAL A 397 22.15 -7.17 4.45
C VAL A 397 20.81 -6.77 3.82
N LEU A 398 19.69 -7.18 4.41
CA LEU A 398 18.35 -6.86 3.94
C LEU A 398 18.06 -5.35 4.02
N ARG A 399 18.48 -4.69 5.11
CA ARG A 399 18.35 -3.23 5.27
C ARG A 399 19.15 -2.49 4.20
N LYS A 400 20.38 -2.94 3.94
CA LYS A 400 21.22 -2.34 2.88
C LYS A 400 20.59 -2.51 1.49
N LEU A 401 20.08 -3.70 1.16
CA LEU A 401 19.37 -3.96 -0.09
C LEU A 401 18.09 -3.12 -0.21
N TYR A 402 17.34 -2.99 0.89
CA TYR A 402 16.16 -2.14 0.96
C TYR A 402 16.50 -0.67 0.67
N SER A 403 17.56 -0.15 1.28
CA SER A 403 18.05 1.22 1.03
C SER A 403 18.47 1.41 -0.43
N ILE A 404 19.17 0.45 -1.03
CA ILE A 404 19.54 0.49 -2.46
C ILE A 404 18.29 0.51 -3.36
N GLY A 405 17.29 -0.31 -3.04
CA GLY A 405 16.02 -0.30 -3.75
C GLY A 405 15.29 1.04 -3.64
N GLY A 406 15.24 1.61 -2.43
CA GLY A 406 14.62 2.91 -2.15
C GLY A 406 15.34 4.06 -2.84
N PHE A 407 16.66 3.98 -2.98
CA PHE A 407 17.46 4.90 -3.77
C PHE A 407 17.00 4.93 -5.24
N PHE A 408 16.86 3.76 -5.88
CA PHE A 408 16.37 3.69 -7.26
C PHE A 408 14.92 4.14 -7.40
N LEU A 409 14.07 3.81 -6.42
CA LEU A 409 12.69 4.29 -6.36
C LEU A 409 12.64 5.82 -6.34
N SER A 410 13.46 6.45 -5.50
CA SER A 410 13.55 7.91 -5.38
C SER A 410 14.08 8.55 -6.66
N CYS A 411 15.07 7.94 -7.33
CA CYS A 411 15.51 8.38 -8.66
C CYS A 411 14.36 8.34 -9.69
N GLY A 412 13.49 7.33 -9.62
CA GLY A 412 12.29 7.23 -10.46
C GLY A 412 11.32 8.39 -10.22
N TYR A 413 11.08 8.76 -8.96
CA TYR A 413 10.19 9.87 -8.62
C TYR A 413 10.77 11.21 -9.07
N ILE A 414 12.05 11.46 -8.79
CA ILE A 414 12.76 12.68 -9.27
C ILE A 414 12.62 12.81 -10.79
N ALA A 415 12.78 11.73 -11.55
CA ALA A 415 12.64 11.78 -13.01
C ALA A 415 11.22 12.15 -13.46
N ILE A 416 10.19 11.56 -12.83
CA ILE A 416 8.78 11.84 -13.16
C ILE A 416 8.38 13.25 -12.75
N ASP A 417 8.72 13.68 -11.54
CA ASP A 417 8.30 14.97 -11.01
C ASP A 417 9.07 16.11 -11.68
N THR A 418 10.34 15.87 -12.07
CA THR A 418 11.08 16.79 -12.96
C THR A 418 10.43 16.92 -14.34
N GLN A 419 9.95 15.84 -14.95
CA GLN A 419 9.23 15.93 -16.22
C GLN A 419 7.85 16.59 -16.08
N SER A 420 7.18 16.39 -14.95
CA SER A 420 5.89 17.03 -14.64
C SER A 420 6.00 18.55 -14.58
N ILE A 421 7.17 19.07 -14.19
CA ILE A 421 7.46 20.51 -14.18
C ILE A 421 8.11 21.05 -15.45
N SER A 422 8.47 20.17 -16.40
CA SER A 422 9.24 20.53 -17.59
C SER A 422 8.48 21.47 -18.55
N ILE A 423 9.22 22.22 -19.36
CA ILE A 423 8.65 23.15 -20.33
C ILE A 423 7.99 22.40 -21.51
N ILE A 424 8.55 21.25 -21.89
CA ILE A 424 8.05 20.39 -22.97
C ILE A 424 6.74 19.75 -22.53
N SER A 425 5.70 19.76 -23.35
CA SER A 425 4.41 19.11 -23.05
C SER A 425 4.57 17.61 -22.78
N ARG A 426 3.98 17.14 -21.67
CA ARG A 426 3.99 15.74 -21.19
C ARG A 426 2.57 15.29 -20.85
N TYR A 427 2.38 13.98 -20.70
CA TYR A 427 1.10 13.34 -20.42
C TYR A 427 0.52 13.77 -19.06
N ASP A 428 1.33 13.75 -17.99
CA ASP A 428 0.91 14.25 -16.67
C ASP A 428 1.74 15.46 -16.26
N GLN A 429 1.25 16.66 -16.61
CA GLN A 429 1.86 17.92 -16.23
C GLN A 429 1.08 18.63 -15.13
N LEU A 430 1.84 19.24 -14.22
CA LEU A 430 1.29 20.19 -13.26
C LEU A 430 0.82 21.45 -13.98
N THR A 431 -0.27 22.03 -13.51
CA THR A 431 -0.78 23.32 -13.98
C THR A 431 0.20 24.43 -13.60
N THR A 432 0.20 25.54 -14.36
CA THR A 432 1.14 26.66 -14.11
C THR A 432 0.96 27.36 -12.76
N ASN A 433 -0.12 27.07 -12.04
CA ASN A 433 -0.41 27.62 -10.72
C ASN A 433 0.11 26.72 -9.57
N GLU A 434 0.59 25.53 -9.89
CA GLU A 434 1.04 24.51 -8.92
C GLU A 434 2.56 24.54 -8.70
N HIS A 435 3.22 25.70 -8.88
CA HIS A 435 4.68 25.80 -8.75
C HIS A 435 5.16 25.48 -7.34
N VAL A 436 4.34 25.75 -6.32
CA VAL A 436 4.63 25.36 -4.92
C VAL A 436 4.54 23.85 -4.76
N LEU A 437 3.51 23.20 -5.31
CA LEU A 437 3.32 21.75 -5.26
C LEU A 437 4.47 21.03 -5.98
N GLY A 438 4.83 21.47 -7.18
CA GLY A 438 5.98 20.93 -7.90
C GLY A 438 7.28 21.10 -7.10
N GLY A 439 7.39 22.20 -6.34
CA GLY A 439 8.55 22.48 -5.51
C GLY A 439 8.64 21.52 -4.33
N VAL A 440 7.50 21.26 -3.68
CA VAL A 440 7.33 20.30 -2.59
C VAL A 440 7.59 18.88 -3.06
N GLN A 441 7.09 18.47 -4.22
CA GLN A 441 7.28 17.12 -4.78
C GLN A 441 8.76 16.78 -4.94
N ILE A 442 9.51 17.62 -5.67
CA ILE A 442 10.95 17.41 -5.87
C ILE A 442 11.71 17.48 -4.54
N PHE A 443 11.28 18.35 -3.61
CA PHE A 443 11.85 18.42 -2.27
C PHE A 443 11.67 17.11 -1.48
N VAL A 444 10.46 16.55 -1.49
CA VAL A 444 10.16 15.27 -0.84
C VAL A 444 11.01 14.15 -1.43
N ASP A 445 11.07 14.07 -2.76
CA ASP A 445 11.84 13.03 -3.46
C ASP A 445 13.34 13.11 -3.16
N TYR A 446 13.90 14.32 -3.11
CA TYR A 446 15.28 14.52 -2.71
C TYR A 446 15.52 14.09 -1.26
N SER A 447 14.63 14.47 -0.33
CA SER A 447 14.76 14.11 1.08
C SER A 447 14.78 12.59 1.27
N TYR A 448 13.95 11.86 0.53
CA TYR A 448 13.99 10.40 0.51
C TYR A 448 15.23 9.83 -0.18
N LEU A 449 15.69 10.42 -1.29
CA LEU A 449 16.96 10.05 -1.91
C LEU A 449 18.12 10.16 -0.92
N PHE A 450 18.18 11.27 -0.18
CA PHE A 450 19.17 11.49 0.88
C PHE A 450 19.06 10.45 1.99
N TYR A 451 17.85 10.17 2.47
CA TYR A 451 17.58 9.11 3.45
C TYR A 451 18.13 7.75 3.00
N TYR A 452 17.84 7.35 1.76
CA TYR A 452 18.30 6.07 1.23
C TYR A 452 19.81 6.04 0.97
N CYS A 453 20.44 7.17 0.57
CA CYS A 453 21.89 7.29 0.51
C CYS A 453 22.56 6.99 1.86
N MET A 454 22.04 7.59 2.94
CA MET A 454 22.54 7.31 4.31
C MET A 454 22.37 5.83 4.66
N GLY A 455 21.21 5.27 4.36
CA GLY A 455 20.92 3.85 4.57
C GLY A 455 21.77 2.88 3.76
N SER A 456 22.33 3.31 2.61
CA SER A 456 23.22 2.49 1.78
C SER A 456 24.69 2.59 2.22
N ILE A 457 25.12 3.75 2.71
CA ILE A 457 26.51 4.02 3.10
C ILE A 457 26.77 3.65 4.57
N GLY A 458 25.84 4.00 5.45
CA GLY A 458 26.08 4.08 6.89
C GLY A 458 25.94 2.79 7.69
N THR A 459 25.54 1.67 7.09
CA THR A 459 25.08 0.50 7.87
C THR A 459 26.16 -0.16 8.73
N GLY A 460 27.45 0.11 8.52
CA GLY A 460 28.55 -0.38 9.37
C GLY A 460 28.92 0.53 10.55
N SER A 461 28.26 1.69 10.70
CA SER A 461 28.63 2.74 11.65
C SER A 461 27.50 3.10 12.63
N PHE A 462 26.62 2.14 12.93
CA PHE A 462 25.62 2.35 13.99
C PHE A 462 26.33 2.50 15.33
N ILE A 463 26.21 3.69 15.93
CA ILE A 463 26.74 3.95 17.26
C ILE A 463 25.91 3.10 18.23
N SER A 464 26.48 1.98 18.68
CA SER A 464 25.96 1.21 19.81
C SER A 464 26.10 2.08 21.07
N THR A 465 25.07 2.86 21.38
CA THR A 465 24.86 3.31 22.76
C THR A 465 24.34 2.10 23.52
N LYS A 466 25.21 1.54 24.37
CA LYS A 466 24.82 0.62 25.45
C LYS A 466 23.63 1.16 26.24
#